data_AF-A0A1G2D347-F1
#
_entry.id   AF-A0A1G2D347-F1
#
_cell.length_a   1.000
_cell.length_b   1.000
_cell.length_c   1.000
_cell.angle_alpha   90.00
_cell.angle_beta   90.00
_cell.angle_gamma   90.00
#
_symmetry.space_group_name_H-M   'P 1'
#
loop_
_entity.id
_entity.type
_entity.pdbx_description
1 polymer ?
#
loop_
_entity_poly.entity_id
_entity_poly.type
_entity_poly.pdbx_seq_one_letter_code
_entity_poly.pdbx_strand_id
1 'polypeptide(L)'
;MYSSLDELRAKSIGILREAKDQFKNLAILWSGGKDSTAILELCREAFLDHTPFPIIHIDNGIDFPETYTLRDALTKKWGVHVLVARSVIKDDKISGFPVVAPIKPRHSRS
;
A
#
# COMPACT_ATOMS: atom_id res chain seq x y z
N MET A 1 -22.43 -22.20 1.94
CA MET A 1 -22.63 -21.24 3.04
C MET A 1 -21.73 -20.06 2.74
N TYR A 2 -22.27 -18.91 2.36
CA TYR A 2 -21.47 -17.71 2.13
C TYR A 2 -21.01 -17.19 3.49
N SER A 3 -19.70 -17.07 3.71
CA SER A 3 -19.15 -16.49 4.95
C SER A 3 -19.64 -15.05 5.10
N SER A 4 -20.04 -14.66 6.30
CA SER A 4 -20.41 -13.27 6.57
C SER A 4 -19.18 -12.35 6.41
N LEU A 5 -19.41 -11.08 6.07
CA LEU A 5 -18.31 -10.11 5.95
C LEU A 5 -17.54 -9.98 7.28
N ASP A 6 -18.25 -10.09 8.40
CA ASP A 6 -17.67 -10.03 9.74
C ASP A 6 -16.73 -11.22 10.02
N GLU A 7 -17.08 -12.42 9.56
CA GLU A 7 -16.18 -13.59 9.66
C GLU A 7 -14.89 -13.38 8.85
N LEU A 8 -14.99 -12.89 7.62
CA LEU A 8 -13.83 -12.61 6.78
C LEU A 8 -12.94 -11.51 7.37
N ARG A 9 -13.57 -10.47 7.95
CA ARG A 9 -12.90 -9.37 8.64
C ARG A 9 -12.15 -9.87 9.88
N ALA A 10 -12.82 -10.62 10.75
CA ALA A 10 -12.22 -11.21 11.95
C ALA A 10 -11.06 -12.15 11.61
N LYS A 11 -11.22 -12.99 10.57
CA LYS A 11 -10.17 -13.88 10.08
C LYS A 11 -8.96 -13.10 9.58
N SER A 12 -9.18 -12.04 8.80
CA SER A 12 -8.12 -11.18 8.27
C SER A 12 -7.34 -10.48 9.39
N ILE A 13 -8.03 -9.96 10.40
CA ILE A 13 -7.41 -9.36 11.59
C ILE A 13 -6.56 -10.40 12.34
N GLY A 14 -7.07 -11.63 12.49
CA GLY A 14 -6.32 -12.74 13.09
C GLY A 14 -4.99 -12.99 12.37
N ILE A 15 -5.03 -13.10 11.03
CA ILE A 15 -3.84 -13.30 10.20
C ILE A 15 -2.84 -12.15 10.37
N LEU A 16 -3.29 -10.89 10.41
CA LEU A 16 -2.41 -9.74 10.59
C LEU A 16 -1.70 -9.74 11.96
N ARG A 17 -2.43 -10.13 13.02
CA ARG A 17 -1.87 -10.22 14.38
C ARG A 17 -0.87 -11.38 14.49
N GLU A 18 -1.19 -12.53 13.92
CA GLU A 18 -0.29 -13.68 13.87
C GLU A 18 0.98 -13.37 13.06
N ALA A 19 0.84 -12.71 11.90
CA ALA A 19 1.99 -12.30 11.10
C ALA A 19 2.91 -11.33 11.86
N LYS A 20 2.34 -10.38 12.62
CA LYS A 20 3.13 -9.50 13.48
C LYS A 20 3.92 -10.27 14.55
N ASP A 21 3.34 -11.32 15.11
CA ASP A 21 3.97 -12.14 16.14
C ASP A 21 5.09 -13.04 15.56
N GLN A 22 4.86 -13.59 14.36
CA GLN A 22 5.80 -14.51 13.70
C GLN A 22 6.97 -13.80 12.99
N PHE A 23 6.77 -12.59 12.46
CA PHE A 23 7.75 -11.91 11.63
C PHE A 23 8.30 -10.64 12.29
N LYS A 24 9.63 -10.56 12.42
CA LYS A 24 10.32 -9.37 12.96
C LYS A 24 10.29 -8.16 12.02
N ASN A 25 10.28 -8.40 10.71
CA ASN A 25 10.35 -7.37 9.66
C ASN A 25 9.15 -7.51 8.71
N LEU A 26 7.95 -7.23 9.21
CA LEU A 26 6.73 -7.22 8.41
C LEU A 26 6.57 -5.88 7.68
N ALA A 27 6.01 -5.89 6.48
CA ALA A 27 5.63 -4.68 5.74
C ALA A 27 4.35 -4.93 4.93
N ILE A 28 3.53 -3.89 4.73
CA ILE A 28 2.39 -3.95 3.80
C ILE A 28 2.84 -3.41 2.45
N LEU A 29 2.55 -4.14 1.37
CA LEU A 29 2.65 -3.60 0.01
C LEU A 29 1.37 -2.86 -0.35
N TRP A 30 1.50 -1.59 -0.72
CA TRP A 30 0.36 -0.73 -1.06
C TRP A 30 0.56 -0.02 -2.38
N SER A 31 -0.32 -0.30 -3.34
CA SER A 31 -0.32 0.29 -4.68
C SER A 31 -1.31 1.45 -4.84
N GLY A 32 -2.10 1.77 -3.81
CA GLY A 32 -3.23 2.71 -3.94
C GLY A 32 -4.50 2.08 -4.54
N GLY A 33 -4.50 0.78 -4.83
CA GLY A 33 -5.68 0.04 -5.30
C GLY A 33 -6.67 -0.31 -4.18
N LYS A 34 -7.87 -0.78 -4.55
CA LYS A 34 -8.95 -1.10 -3.59
C LYS A 34 -8.56 -2.19 -2.59
N ASP A 35 -7.92 -3.26 -3.07
CA ASP A 35 -7.64 -4.45 -2.25
C ASP A 35 -6.52 -4.15 -1.26
N SER A 36 -5.46 -3.49 -1.72
CA SER A 36 -4.34 -3.08 -0.86
C SER A 36 -4.73 -1.96 0.11
N THR A 37 -5.70 -1.11 -0.24
CA THR A 37 -6.28 -0.12 0.68
C THR A 37 -7.18 -0.77 1.74
N ALA A 38 -7.94 -1.82 1.37
CA ALA A 38 -8.73 -2.60 2.34
C ALA A 38 -7.83 -3.29 3.37
N ILE A 39 -6.68 -3.83 2.95
CA ILE A 39 -5.68 -4.39 3.88
C ILE A 39 -5.15 -3.32 4.84
N LEU A 40 -4.94 -2.09 4.37
CA LEU A 40 -4.49 -0.99 5.21
C LEU A 40 -5.52 -0.63 6.29
N GLU A 41 -6.81 -0.60 5.94
CA GLU A 41 -7.89 -0.38 6.91
C GLU A 41 -8.00 -1.53 7.93
N LEU A 42 -7.92 -2.79 7.47
CA LEU A 42 -7.90 -3.96 8.34
C LEU A 42 -6.70 -3.95 9.30
N CYS A 43 -5.55 -3.46 8.84
CA CYS A 43 -4.39 -3.27 9.69
C CYS A 43 -4.64 -2.24 10.79
N ARG A 44 -5.23 -1.09 10.45
CA ARG A 44 -5.59 -0.07 11.45
C ARG A 44 -6.52 -0.66 12.50
N GLU A 45 -7.53 -1.41 12.08
CA GLU A 45 -8.45 -2.07 13.00
C GLU A 45 -7.75 -3.13 13.87
N ALA A 46 -6.88 -3.95 13.28
CA ALA A 46 -6.14 -4.98 14.01
C ALA A 46 -5.27 -4.40 15.14
N PHE A 47 -4.81 -3.16 14.99
CA PHE A 47 -3.85 -2.50 15.87
C PHE A 47 -4.31 -1.12 16.40
N LEU A 48 -5.62 -0.92 16.57
CA LEU A 48 -6.19 0.26 17.25
C LEU A 48 -5.79 1.60 16.59
N ASP A 49 -6.08 1.74 15.30
CA ASP A 49 -5.76 2.90 14.45
C ASP A 49 -4.26 3.20 14.28
N HIS A 50 -3.41 2.30 14.77
CA HIS A 50 -1.97 2.32 14.54
C HIS A 50 -1.57 1.35 13.42
N THR A 51 -0.46 1.62 12.76
CA THR A 51 0.13 0.72 11.75
C THR A 51 1.56 0.40 12.20
N PRO A 52 1.78 -0.76 12.85
CA PRO A 52 3.06 -1.04 13.52
C PRO A 52 4.20 -1.45 12.58
N PHE A 53 3.93 -1.54 11.28
CA PHE A 53 4.90 -1.91 10.26
C PHE A 53 4.92 -0.89 9.12
N PRO A 54 6.08 -0.72 8.46
CA PRO A 54 6.18 0.17 7.31
C PRO A 54 5.28 -0.27 6.16
N ILE A 55 4.79 0.71 5.42
CA ILE A 55 4.08 0.47 4.16
C ILE A 55 5.08 0.70 3.03
N ILE A 56 5.12 -0.20 2.05
CA ILE A 56 5.97 -0.09 0.89
C ILE A 56 5.10 0.15 -0.33
N HIS A 57 5.38 1.24 -1.04
CA HIS A 57 4.77 1.57 -2.31
C HIS A 57 5.83 1.48 -3.41
N ILE A 58 5.60 0.64 -4.41
CA ILE A 58 6.47 0.52 -5.57
C ILE A 58 5.93 1.44 -6.66
N ASP A 59 6.64 2.53 -6.90
CA ASP A 59 6.29 3.55 -7.88
C ASP A 59 7.00 3.26 -9.21
N ASN A 60 6.20 2.99 -10.24
CA ASN A 60 6.67 2.70 -11.59
C ASN A 60 6.66 3.94 -12.51
N GLY A 61 6.16 5.08 -12.02
CA GLY A 61 6.03 6.33 -12.76
C GLY A 61 4.87 6.38 -13.75
N ILE A 62 4.06 5.32 -13.83
CA ILE A 62 2.92 5.21 -14.76
C ILE A 62 1.55 5.27 -14.07
N ASP A 63 1.52 5.39 -12.73
CA ASP A 63 0.28 5.51 -11.99
C ASP A 63 -0.38 6.87 -12.24
N PHE A 64 -1.71 6.90 -12.13
CA PHE A 64 -2.51 8.11 -12.30
C PHE A 64 -2.16 9.17 -11.23
N PRO A 65 -2.16 10.47 -11.58
CA PRO A 65 -2.01 11.57 -10.61
C PRO A 65 -2.92 11.48 -9.38
N GLU A 66 -4.13 10.97 -9.59
CA GLU A 66 -5.15 10.74 -8.56
C GLU A 66 -4.71 9.68 -7.55
N THR A 67 -3.97 8.65 -7.98
CA THR A 67 -3.42 7.61 -7.11
C THR A 67 -2.43 8.20 -6.12
N TYR A 68 -1.52 9.07 -6.59
CA TYR A 68 -0.58 9.76 -5.69
C TYR A 68 -1.32 10.70 -4.73
N THR A 69 -2.34 11.41 -5.21
CA THR A 69 -3.14 12.32 -4.38
C THR A 69 -3.86 11.55 -3.27
N LEU A 70 -4.49 10.42 -3.60
CA LEU A 70 -5.13 9.54 -2.63
C LEU A 70 -4.11 9.00 -1.62
N ARG A 71 -2.95 8.52 -2.11
CA ARG A 71 -1.88 7.99 -1.28
C ARG A 71 -1.43 9.02 -0.25
N ASP A 72 -1.12 10.23 -0.69
CA ASP A 72 -0.60 11.30 0.16
C ASP A 72 -1.66 11.78 1.17
N ALA A 73 -2.93 11.86 0.74
CA ALA A 73 -4.06 12.22 1.61
C ALA A 73 -4.27 11.19 2.74
N LEU A 74 -4.27 9.89 2.40
CA LEU A 74 -4.41 8.81 3.37
C LEU A 74 -3.18 8.72 4.29
N THR A 75 -1.97 8.88 3.75
CA THR A 75 -0.72 8.93 4.52
C THR A 75 -0.81 9.99 5.62
N LYS A 76 -1.25 11.21 5.27
CA LYS A 76 -1.42 12.31 6.22
C LYS A 76 -2.57 12.06 7.20
N LYS A 77 -3.72 11.58 6.71
CA LYS A 77 -4.93 11.34 7.53
C LYS A 77 -4.68 10.27 8.60
N TRP A 78 -3.91 9.25 8.24
CA TRP A 78 -3.73 8.05 9.04
C TRP A 78 -2.40 7.98 9.78
N GLY A 79 -1.49 8.94 9.53
CA GLY A 79 -0.18 9.00 10.17
C GLY A 79 0.70 7.79 9.83
N VAL A 80 0.50 7.19 8.66
CA VAL A 80 1.22 5.98 8.26
C VAL A 80 2.57 6.33 7.63
N HIS A 81 3.58 5.50 7.88
CA HIS A 81 4.91 5.69 7.31
C HIS A 81 5.05 4.90 6.01
N VAL A 82 5.09 5.61 4.87
CA VAL A 82 5.19 5.01 3.54
C VAL A 82 6.61 5.13 3.00
N LEU A 83 7.24 4.00 2.76
CA LEU A 83 8.49 3.84 2.03
C LEU A 83 8.18 3.73 0.54
N VAL A 84 8.67 4.67 -0.26
CA VAL A 84 8.50 4.64 -1.72
C VAL A 84 9.75 4.05 -2.35
N ALA A 85 9.60 2.92 -3.02
CA ALA A 85 10.62 2.30 -3.84
C ALA A 85 10.33 2.60 -5.31
N ARG A 86 11.31 3.14 -6.05
CA ARG A 86 11.13 3.44 -7.48
C ARG A 86 11.55 2.24 -8.31
N SER A 87 10.68 1.78 -9.21
CA SER A 87 11.02 0.79 -10.23
C SER A 87 10.95 1.44 -11.60
N VAL A 88 11.96 1.24 -12.43
CA VAL A 88 11.97 1.76 -13.80
C VAL A 88 11.54 0.64 -14.73
N ILE A 89 10.36 0.79 -15.34
CA ILE A 89 9.94 -0.10 -16.42
C ILE A 89 10.85 0.19 -17.61
N LYS A 90 11.55 -0.85 -18.08
CA LYS A 90 12.36 -0.77 -19.29
C LYS A 90 11.44 -0.92 -20.50
N ASP A 91 11.76 -0.22 -21.59
CA ASP A 91 11.12 -0.47 -22.88
C ASP A 91 11.37 -1.92 -23.29
N ASP A 92 10.31 -2.73 -23.21
CA ASP A 92 10.29 -4.07 -23.75
C ASP A 92 9.10 -4.24 -24.69
N LYS A 93 9.22 -5.15 -25.67
CA LYS A 93 8.19 -5.39 -26.68
C LYS A 93 6.92 -6.06 -26.12
N ILE A 94 6.87 -6.29 -24.81
CA ILE A 94 5.86 -7.12 -24.13
C ILE A 94 4.84 -6.22 -23.43
N SER A 95 5.30 -5.14 -22.79
CA SER A 95 4.47 -4.32 -21.92
C SER A 95 3.36 -3.55 -22.63
N GLY A 96 3.48 -3.26 -23.93
CA GLY A 96 2.41 -2.67 -24.74
C GLY A 96 1.98 -1.25 -24.32
N PHE A 97 2.56 -0.69 -23.26
CA PHE A 97 2.38 0.67 -22.79
C PHE A 97 3.57 1.51 -23.24
N PRO A 98 3.37 2.65 -23.91
CA PRO A 98 4.47 3.59 -24.10
C PRO A 98 4.94 4.03 -22.71
N VAL A 99 6.22 3.86 -22.41
CA VAL A 99 6.82 4.35 -21.17
C VAL A 99 6.62 5.86 -21.14
N VAL A 100 5.64 6.33 -20.36
CA VAL A 100 5.43 7.76 -20.15
C VAL A 100 6.65 8.28 -19.40
N ALA A 101 7.25 9.34 -19.94
CA ALA A 101 8.49 9.90 -19.41
C ALA A 101 8.38 10.08 -17.88
N PRO A 102 9.41 9.70 -17.11
CA PRO A 102 9.35 9.72 -15.66
C PRO A 102 8.94 11.10 -15.14
N ILE A 103 7.86 11.14 -14.36
CA ILE A 103 7.45 12.35 -13.63
C ILE A 103 8.65 12.76 -12.74
N LYS A 104 9.08 14.02 -12.86
CA LYS A 104 10.21 14.57 -12.08
C LYS A 104 9.96 14.33 -10.58
N PRO A 105 11.02 14.01 -9.80
CA PRO A 105 10.87 13.75 -8.38
C PRO A 105 10.27 14.98 -7.69
N ARG A 106 9.10 14.79 -7.06
CA ARG A 106 8.59 15.77 -6.11
C ARG A 106 9.33 15.51 -4.80
N HIS A 107 10.40 16.26 -4.57
CA HIS A 107 11.12 16.23 -3.28
C HIS A 107 10.10 16.37 -2.15
N SER A 108 10.00 15.36 -1.28
CA SER A 108 9.38 15.51 0.02
C SER A 108 10.20 16.54 0.78
N ARG A 109 9.66 17.76 0.93
CA ARG A 109 10.22 18.70 1.89
C ARG A 109 9.99 18.13 3.28
N SER A 110 11.10 17.99 3.99
CA SER A 110 11.22 17.70 5.43
C SER A 110 10.39 18.68 6.26
#